data_AF-A0A1F9FW21-F1
#
_entry.id   AF-A0A1F9FW21-F1
#
_cell.length_a   1.000
_cell.length_b   1.000
_cell.length_c   1.000
_cell.angle_alpha   90.00
_cell.angle_beta   90.00
_cell.angle_gamma   90.00
#
_symmetry.space_group_name_H-M   'P 1'
#
loop_
_entity.id
_entity.type
_entity.pdbx_description
1 polymer ?
#
loop_
_entity_poly.entity_id
_entity_poly.type
_entity_poly.pdbx_seq_one_letter_code
_entity_poly.pdbx_strand_id
1 'polypeptide(L)'
;MIQINLTQTDLSVLAHVSRAAVSKWFRSESNWVNVETNTLRTLAHELSLPPDLFLKEISDLAPYTTHFLWDRLYPSMESFVQALVQGRLQAIARLVQMLGFHQSIFVIGKKTVTHFEKYKKYIKPARRKQLEVLWPLYNSQL
;
A
#
# COMPACT_ATOMS: atom_id res chain seq x y z
N MET A 1 -0.53 11.48 -0.87
CA MET A 1 -0.19 11.15 0.53
C MET A 1 1.26 11.49 0.75
N ILE A 2 1.53 12.40 1.69
CA ILE A 2 2.87 12.87 2.03
C ILE A 2 3.59 11.71 2.72
N GLN A 3 4.75 11.30 2.19
CA GLN A 3 5.65 10.38 2.89
C GLN A 3 6.31 11.15 4.02
N ILE A 4 6.05 10.76 5.25
CA ILE A 4 6.87 11.18 6.39
C ILE A 4 7.64 9.93 6.79
N ASN A 5 8.93 9.88 6.41
CA ASN A 5 9.81 8.77 6.77
C ASN A 5 10.25 8.96 8.22
N LEU A 6 9.31 8.75 9.15
CA LEU A 6 9.49 9.02 10.58
C LEU A 6 10.31 7.93 11.22
N THR A 7 11.42 8.32 11.83
CA THR A 7 12.14 7.47 12.75
C THR A 7 11.41 7.42 14.10
N GLN A 8 11.75 6.45 14.96
CA GLN A 8 11.23 6.41 16.34
C GLN A 8 11.59 7.68 17.13
N THR A 9 12.68 8.36 16.76
CA THR A 9 13.03 9.68 17.28
C THR A 9 11.99 10.71 16.89
N ASP A 10 11.66 10.79 15.62
CA ASP A 10 10.72 11.80 15.12
C ASP A 10 9.35 11.58 15.74
N LEU A 11 8.92 10.32 15.85
CA LEU A 11 7.68 9.97 16.57
C LEU A 11 7.72 10.41 18.03
N SER A 12 8.84 10.26 18.74
CA SER A 12 8.93 10.70 20.14
C SER A 12 8.80 12.22 20.29
N VAL A 13 9.36 12.97 19.34
CA VAL A 13 9.28 14.43 19.30
C VAL A 13 7.85 14.88 18.98
N LEU A 14 7.23 14.34 17.92
CA LEU A 14 5.87 14.69 17.51
C LEU A 14 4.81 14.29 18.54
N ALA A 15 5.02 13.17 19.22
CA ALA A 15 4.10 12.68 20.26
C ALA A 15 4.31 13.35 21.62
N HIS A 16 5.39 14.13 21.79
CA HIS A 16 5.83 14.68 23.08
C HIS A 16 6.00 13.59 24.17
N VAL A 17 6.56 12.44 23.81
CA VAL A 17 6.83 11.33 24.73
C VAL A 17 8.31 10.93 24.69
N SER A 18 8.75 10.12 25.65
CA SER A 18 10.11 9.60 25.64
C SER A 18 10.32 8.59 24.50
N ARG A 19 11.55 8.53 23.94
CA ARG A 19 11.93 7.46 22.99
C ARG A 19 11.70 6.06 23.56
N ALA A 20 11.84 5.89 24.88
CA ALA A 20 11.60 4.61 25.54
C ALA A 20 10.11 4.20 25.47
N ALA A 21 9.19 5.16 25.61
CA ALA A 21 7.76 4.92 25.41
C ALA A 21 7.47 4.48 23.96
N VAL A 22 8.05 5.19 22.98
CA VAL A 22 7.93 4.82 21.56
C VAL A 22 8.51 3.42 21.30
N SER A 23 9.71 3.11 21.80
CA SER A 23 10.30 1.78 21.65
C SER A 23 9.43 0.69 22.28
N LYS A 24 8.74 0.97 23.38
CA LYS A 24 7.77 0.04 23.99
C LYS A 24 6.58 -0.23 23.08
N TRP A 25 6.11 0.77 22.31
CA TRP A 25 5.04 0.58 21.33
C TRP A 25 5.44 -0.41 20.22
N PHE A 26 6.69 -0.35 19.75
CA PHE A 26 7.18 -1.22 18.67
C PHE A 26 7.74 -2.57 19.13
N ARG A 27 7.92 -2.79 20.45
CA ARG A 27 8.47 -4.02 21.03
C ARG A 27 7.43 -4.89 21.75
N SER A 28 6.17 -4.49 21.77
CA SER A 28 5.11 -5.28 22.39
C SER A 28 4.94 -6.60 21.64
N GLU A 29 5.13 -7.73 22.32
CA GLU A 29 4.84 -9.07 21.78
C GLU A 29 3.33 -9.31 21.65
N SER A 30 2.51 -8.53 22.37
CA SER A 30 1.07 -8.50 22.19
C SER A 30 0.68 -7.49 21.10
N ASN A 31 -0.33 -7.80 20.31
CA ASN A 31 -0.95 -6.88 19.33
C ASN A 31 -1.58 -5.62 19.97
N TRP A 32 -1.46 -5.47 21.29
CA TRP A 32 -2.01 -4.38 22.07
C TRP A 32 -0.90 -3.55 22.68
N VAL A 33 -1.03 -2.23 22.57
CA VAL A 33 -0.14 -1.26 23.17
C VAL A 33 -1.00 -0.22 23.87
N ASN A 34 -0.72 0.05 25.14
CA ASN A 34 -1.36 1.16 25.84
C ASN A 34 -0.70 2.47 25.41
N VAL A 35 -1.46 3.28 24.66
CA VAL A 35 -1.10 4.64 24.27
C VAL A 35 -2.16 5.59 24.82
N GLU A 36 -1.73 6.69 25.45
CA GLU A 36 -2.68 7.68 25.96
C GLU A 36 -3.42 8.38 24.83
N THR A 37 -4.71 8.66 25.03
CA THR A 37 -5.56 9.35 24.04
C THR A 37 -5.00 10.73 23.69
N ASN A 38 -4.37 11.42 24.64
CA ASN A 38 -3.74 12.71 24.40
C ASN A 38 -2.57 12.58 23.40
N THR A 39 -1.75 11.53 23.53
CA THR A 39 -0.64 11.24 22.62
C THR A 39 -1.14 10.97 21.19
N LEU A 40 -2.21 10.20 21.03
CA LEU A 40 -2.82 9.94 19.72
C LEU A 40 -3.36 11.24 19.09
N ARG A 41 -4.00 12.10 19.89
CA ARG A 41 -4.50 13.40 19.41
C ARG A 41 -3.37 14.31 18.96
N THR A 42 -2.27 14.37 19.71
CA THR A 42 -1.09 15.17 19.33
C THR A 42 -0.46 14.64 18.05
N LEU A 43 -0.25 13.33 17.93
CA LEU A 43 0.27 12.72 16.70
C LEU A 43 -0.64 12.98 15.49
N ALA A 44 -1.96 12.88 15.66
CA ALA A 44 -2.92 13.17 14.60
C ALA A 44 -2.81 14.62 14.12
N HIS A 45 -2.73 15.58 15.06
CA HIS A 45 -2.54 16.99 14.76
C HIS A 45 -1.24 17.24 13.98
N GLU A 46 -0.11 16.78 14.52
CA GLU A 46 1.21 16.99 13.93
C GLU A 46 1.36 16.35 12.54
N LEU A 47 0.75 15.19 12.33
CA LEU A 47 0.79 14.48 11.04
C LEU A 47 -0.27 14.98 10.06
N SER A 48 -1.12 15.92 10.47
CA SER A 48 -2.29 16.36 9.69
C SER A 48 -3.18 15.19 9.25
N LEU A 49 -3.34 14.22 10.15
CA LEU A 49 -4.16 13.02 9.95
C LEU A 49 -5.38 13.06 10.88
N PRO A 50 -6.52 12.50 10.46
CA PRO A 50 -7.69 12.48 11.32
C PRO A 50 -7.49 11.41 12.43
N PRO A 51 -7.90 11.67 13.69
CA PRO A 51 -7.62 10.77 14.81
C PRO A 51 -8.20 9.37 14.67
N ASP A 52 -9.30 9.20 13.92
CA ASP A 52 -9.94 7.91 13.65
C ASP A 52 -9.00 6.95 12.90
N LEU A 53 -8.04 7.48 12.14
CA LEU A 53 -7.09 6.66 11.38
C LEU A 53 -6.17 5.84 12.30
N PHE A 54 -5.88 6.33 13.51
CA PHE A 54 -5.08 5.59 14.51
C PHE A 54 -5.87 4.49 15.21
N LEU A 55 -7.21 4.55 15.16
CA LEU A 55 -8.11 3.57 15.77
C LEU A 55 -8.54 2.49 14.78
N LYS A 56 -8.26 2.68 13.48
CA LYS A 56 -8.55 1.67 12.46
C LYS A 56 -7.58 0.52 12.59
N GLU A 57 -8.13 -0.68 12.66
CA GLU A 57 -7.35 -1.90 12.51
C GLU A 57 -6.70 -1.89 11.12
N ILE A 58 -5.38 -1.99 11.10
CA ILE A 58 -4.64 -2.15 9.86
C ILE A 58 -4.87 -3.57 9.41
N SER A 59 -5.46 -3.76 8.22
CA SER A 59 -5.65 -5.08 7.65
C SER A 59 -4.29 -5.77 7.52
N ASP A 60 -4.18 -7.00 8.03
CA ASP A 60 -2.98 -7.81 7.83
C ASP A 60 -2.79 -8.08 6.33
N LEU A 61 -1.72 -7.54 5.77
CA LEU A 61 -1.36 -7.72 4.37
C LEU A 61 -0.50 -8.97 4.15
N ALA A 62 -0.08 -9.67 5.21
CA ALA A 62 0.73 -10.88 5.12
C ALA A 62 0.17 -11.95 4.17
N PRO A 63 -1.15 -12.23 4.10
CA PRO A 63 -1.70 -13.22 3.17
C PRO A 63 -1.47 -12.88 1.68
N TYR A 64 -1.29 -11.60 1.36
CA TYR A 64 -1.10 -11.12 -0.01
C TYR A 64 0.38 -11.10 -0.44
N THR A 65 1.31 -11.26 0.50
CA THR A 65 2.76 -11.18 0.25
C THR A 65 3.21 -12.18 -0.81
N THR A 66 2.79 -13.45 -0.73
CA THR A 66 3.18 -14.49 -1.69
C THR A 66 2.70 -14.16 -3.11
N HIS A 67 1.52 -13.56 -3.23
CA HIS A 67 0.92 -13.26 -4.53
C HIS A 67 1.60 -12.08 -5.23
N PHE A 68 1.92 -11.01 -4.50
CA PHE A 68 2.45 -9.79 -5.11
C PHE A 68 3.98 -9.67 -5.06
N LEU A 69 4.63 -10.30 -4.08
CA LEU A 69 6.07 -10.13 -3.79
C LEU A 69 6.92 -11.35 -4.15
N TRP A 70 6.40 -12.32 -4.93
CA TRP A 70 7.08 -13.58 -5.25
C TRP A 70 8.47 -13.43 -5.91
N ASP A 71 8.72 -12.33 -6.62
CA ASP A 71 10.00 -12.02 -7.28
C ASP A 71 10.89 -11.06 -6.48
N ARG A 72 10.47 -10.68 -5.26
CA ARG A 72 11.17 -9.72 -4.39
C ARG A 72 11.45 -8.36 -5.04
N LEU A 73 10.74 -8.02 -6.13
CA LEU A 73 10.86 -6.70 -6.77
C LEU A 73 10.44 -5.57 -5.83
N TYR A 74 9.55 -5.89 -4.89
CA TYR A 74 9.12 -5.02 -3.82
C TYR A 74 9.46 -5.69 -2.48
N PRO A 75 10.16 -5.01 -1.56
CA PRO A 75 10.59 -5.60 -0.29
C PRO A 75 9.44 -5.91 0.68
N SER A 76 8.31 -5.22 0.55
CA SER A 76 7.12 -5.41 1.38
C SER A 76 5.82 -5.05 0.64
N MET A 77 4.67 -5.40 1.21
CA MET A 77 3.38 -5.05 0.61
C MET A 77 3.16 -3.53 0.57
N GLU A 78 3.60 -2.82 1.60
CA GLU A 78 3.55 -1.35 1.67
C GLU A 78 4.36 -0.74 0.53
N SER A 79 5.56 -1.26 0.27
CA SER A 79 6.40 -0.77 -0.83
C SER A 79 5.77 -1.02 -2.21
N PHE A 80 5.04 -2.12 -2.37
CA PHE A 80 4.29 -2.43 -3.58
C PHE A 80 3.10 -1.49 -3.76
N VAL A 81 2.28 -1.29 -2.70
CA VAL A 81 1.16 -0.34 -2.70
C VAL A 81 1.65 1.07 -2.98
N GLN A 82 2.78 1.48 -2.40
CA GLN A 82 3.40 2.76 -2.68
C GLN A 82 3.77 2.90 -4.16
N ALA A 83 4.37 1.86 -4.76
CA ALA A 83 4.70 1.86 -6.18
C ALA A 83 3.45 1.95 -7.08
N LEU A 84 2.33 1.36 -6.67
CA LEU A 84 1.03 1.51 -7.33
C LEU A 84 0.52 2.95 -7.28
N VAL A 85 0.54 3.58 -6.10
CA VAL A 85 0.11 4.98 -5.91
C VAL A 85 0.98 5.94 -6.73
N GLN A 86 2.28 5.66 -6.83
CA GLN A 86 3.20 6.42 -7.68
C GLN A 86 3.01 6.17 -9.19
N GLY A 87 2.13 5.25 -9.57
CA GLY A 87 1.84 4.94 -10.98
C GLY A 87 2.97 4.19 -11.68
N ARG A 88 3.83 3.47 -10.95
CA ARG A 88 4.92 2.70 -11.56
C ARG A 88 4.35 1.58 -12.42
N LEU A 89 4.71 1.57 -13.70
CA LEU A 89 4.17 0.62 -14.68
C LEU A 89 4.38 -0.84 -14.30
N GLN A 90 5.51 -1.19 -13.69
CA GLN A 90 5.80 -2.54 -13.20
C GLN A 90 4.84 -2.97 -12.09
N ALA A 91 4.49 -2.05 -11.18
CA ALA A 91 3.57 -2.33 -10.08
C ALA A 91 2.15 -2.55 -10.63
N ILE A 92 1.71 -1.67 -11.55
CA ILE A 92 0.42 -1.80 -12.22
C ILE A 92 0.34 -3.13 -12.98
N ALA A 93 1.38 -3.49 -13.72
CA ALA A 93 1.46 -4.77 -14.42
C ALA A 93 1.35 -5.96 -13.46
N ARG A 94 2.01 -5.90 -12.30
CA ARG A 94 1.95 -6.93 -11.26
C ARG A 94 0.54 -7.08 -10.69
N LEU A 95 -0.11 -5.96 -10.37
CA LEU A 95 -1.50 -5.94 -9.87
C LEU A 95 -2.44 -6.63 -10.88
N VAL A 96 -2.37 -6.23 -12.15
CA VAL A 96 -3.21 -6.76 -13.23
C VAL A 96 -2.89 -8.21 -13.54
N GLN A 97 -1.62 -8.61 -13.47
CA GLN A 97 -1.24 -9.99 -13.69
C GLN A 97 -1.90 -10.92 -12.66
N MET A 98 -1.95 -10.50 -11.39
CA MET A 98 -2.51 -11.29 -10.29
C MET A 98 -4.04 -11.22 -10.23
N LEU A 99 -4.61 -10.02 -10.27
CA LEU A 99 -6.04 -9.81 -10.03
C LEU A 99 -6.88 -9.69 -11.31
N GLY A 100 -6.25 -9.49 -12.47
CA GLY A 100 -6.95 -9.16 -13.71
C GLY A 100 -7.48 -7.71 -13.74
N PHE A 101 -8.10 -7.31 -14.85
CA PHE A 101 -8.59 -5.93 -15.03
C PHE A 101 -9.69 -5.55 -14.04
N HIS A 102 -10.71 -6.41 -13.88
CA HIS A 102 -11.89 -6.11 -13.08
C HIS A 102 -11.54 -5.64 -11.67
N GLN A 103 -10.83 -6.46 -10.91
CA GLN A 103 -10.41 -6.14 -9.55
C GLN A 103 -9.40 -4.98 -9.51
N SER A 104 -8.46 -4.93 -10.47
CA SER A 104 -7.44 -3.87 -10.50
C SER A 104 -8.03 -2.47 -10.73
N ILE A 105 -9.17 -2.35 -11.41
CA ILE A 105 -9.86 -1.07 -11.60
C ILE A 105 -10.38 -0.51 -10.27
N PHE A 106 -10.86 -1.36 -9.35
CA PHE A 106 -11.30 -0.91 -8.03
C PHE A 106 -10.14 -0.41 -7.15
N VAL A 107 -8.91 -0.87 -7.42
CA VAL A 107 -7.73 -0.51 -6.62
C VAL A 107 -7.07 0.80 -7.09
N ILE A 108 -6.81 0.94 -8.39
CA ILE A 108 -6.07 2.10 -8.94
C ILE A 108 -6.83 2.87 -10.04
N GLY A 109 -8.08 2.50 -10.29
CA GLY A 109 -8.99 3.18 -11.22
C GLY A 109 -8.82 2.77 -12.69
N LYS A 110 -9.45 3.56 -13.56
CA LYS A 110 -9.47 3.35 -15.04
C LYS A 110 -8.07 3.34 -15.68
N LYS A 111 -7.07 3.92 -15.01
CA LYS A 111 -5.66 3.96 -15.44
C LYS A 111 -5.10 2.57 -15.72
N THR A 112 -5.63 1.55 -15.05
CA THR A 112 -5.30 0.16 -15.33
C THR A 112 -5.55 -0.19 -16.79
N VAL A 113 -6.69 0.17 -17.36
CA VAL A 113 -7.04 -0.24 -18.73
C VAL A 113 -6.48 0.74 -19.75
N THR A 114 -6.54 2.04 -19.47
CA THR A 114 -6.10 3.07 -20.44
C THR A 114 -4.59 3.05 -20.71
N HIS A 115 -3.79 2.57 -19.75
CA HIS A 115 -2.33 2.46 -19.91
C HIS A 115 -1.85 1.05 -20.23
N PHE A 116 -2.74 0.10 -20.55
CA PHE A 116 -2.37 -1.31 -20.75
C PHE A 116 -1.22 -1.49 -21.74
N GLU A 117 -1.27 -0.79 -22.89
CA GLU A 117 -0.20 -0.81 -23.89
C GLU A 117 1.19 -0.44 -23.32
N LYS A 118 1.24 0.47 -22.34
CA LYS A 118 2.50 0.94 -21.75
C LYS A 118 3.14 -0.08 -20.82
N TYR A 119 2.33 -0.86 -20.09
CA TYR A 119 2.83 -1.77 -19.05
C TYR A 119 2.70 -3.25 -19.38
N LYS A 120 1.94 -3.66 -20.41
CA LYS A 120 1.73 -5.07 -20.77
C LYS A 120 3.03 -5.83 -20.98
N LYS A 121 4.10 -5.15 -21.42
CA LYS A 121 5.46 -5.70 -21.57
C LYS A 121 6.07 -6.27 -20.29
N TYR A 122 5.61 -5.84 -19.11
CA TYR A 122 6.06 -6.34 -17.81
C TYR A 122 5.25 -7.56 -17.32
N ILE A 123 4.18 -7.95 -18.01
CA ILE A 123 3.35 -9.11 -17.67
C ILE A 123 3.95 -10.37 -18.31
N LYS A 124 3.92 -11.49 -17.57
CA LYS A 124 4.33 -12.81 -18.08
C LYS A 124 3.63 -13.17 -19.41
N PRO A 125 4.33 -13.73 -20.41
CA PRO A 125 3.79 -13.88 -21.77
C PRO A 125 2.44 -14.60 -21.87
N ALA A 126 2.26 -15.72 -21.15
CA ALA A 126 1.01 -16.47 -21.17
C ALA A 126 -0.18 -15.64 -20.64
N ARG A 127 0.02 -14.95 -19.52
CA ARG A 127 -1.00 -14.09 -18.91
C ARG A 127 -1.25 -12.83 -19.73
N ARG A 128 -0.22 -12.27 -20.37
CA ARG A 128 -0.34 -11.12 -21.28
C ARG A 128 -1.29 -11.43 -22.43
N LYS A 129 -1.09 -12.57 -23.12
CA LYS A 129 -1.95 -12.98 -24.23
C LYS A 129 -3.43 -13.08 -23.82
N GLN A 130 -3.69 -13.65 -22.64
CA GLN A 130 -5.05 -13.71 -22.10
C GLN A 130 -5.64 -12.32 -21.87
N LEU A 131 -4.86 -11.41 -21.28
CA LEU A 131 -5.31 -10.05 -21.01
C LEU A 131 -5.47 -9.23 -22.29
N GLU A 132 -4.65 -9.43 -23.32
CA GLU A 132 -4.80 -8.77 -24.62
C GLU A 132 -6.12 -9.13 -25.31
N VAL A 133 -6.60 -10.37 -25.15
CA VAL A 133 -7.93 -10.78 -25.64
C VAL A 133 -9.05 -10.09 -24.86
N LEU A 134 -8.90 -9.93 -23.55
CA LEU A 134 -9.91 -9.31 -22.69
C LEU A 134 -9.91 -7.78 -22.76
N TRP A 135 -8.77 -7.17 -23.07
CA TRP A 135 -8.57 -5.72 -22.98
C TRP A 135 -9.58 -4.90 -23.79
N PRO A 136 -9.93 -5.26 -25.05
CA PRO A 136 -10.95 -4.54 -25.81
C PRO A 136 -12.31 -4.46 -25.12
N LEU A 137 -12.70 -5.50 -24.36
CA LEU A 137 -13.99 -5.54 -23.64
C LEU A 137 -14.03 -4.53 -22.49
N TYR A 138 -12.89 -4.31 -21.83
CA TYR A 138 -12.80 -3.30 -20.77
C TYR A 138 -12.60 -1.91 -21.34
N ASN A 139 -11.85 -1.78 -22.44
CA ASN A 139 -11.56 -0.50 -23.06
C ASN A 139 -12.81 0.14 -23.69
N SER A 140 -13.78 -0.67 -24.16
CA SER A 140 -15.05 -0.18 -24.71
C SER A 140 -16.05 0.32 -23.65
N GLN A 141 -15.84 -0.01 -22.39
CA GLN A 141 -16.73 0.33 -21.26
C GLN A 141 -16.28 1.58 -20.48
N LEU A 142 -15.15 2.18 -20.85
CA LEU A 142 -14.51 3.26 -20.09
C LEU A 142 -14.75 4.64 -20.65
#